data_AF-A0A957R339-F1
#
_entry.id   AF-A0A957R339-F1
#
_cell.length_a   1.000
_cell.length_b   1.000
_cell.length_c   1.000
_cell.angle_alpha   90.00
_cell.angle_beta   90.00
_cell.angle_gamma   90.00
#
_symmetry.space_group_name_H-M   'P 1'
#
loop_
_entity.id
_entity.type
_entity.pdbx_description
1 polymer ?
#
loop_
_entity_poly.entity_id
_entity_poly.type
_entity_poly.pdbx_seq_one_letter_code
_entity_poly.pdbx_strand_id
1 'polypeptide(L)'
;MSTKPLTFKAWMKANLSDYLEDIANYGASAGFPYITYYRDTSEIYETFSTEIWEQLDQDVEELGYKNVFDMMQHWGSANSCHSDASFKCLLVWYMAERVAYELVENEE
;
A
#
# COMPACT_ATOMS: atom_id res chain seq x y z
N MET A 1 25.86 -3.59 7.49
CA MET A 1 24.83 -2.62 7.91
C MET A 1 23.74 -2.68 6.87
N SER A 2 22.56 -3.25 7.17
CA SER A 2 21.43 -3.21 6.24
C SER A 2 20.98 -1.77 6.11
N THR A 3 21.12 -1.20 4.92
CA THR A 3 20.46 0.04 4.55
C THR A 3 18.95 -0.23 4.60
N LYS A 4 18.25 0.36 5.57
CA LYS A 4 16.78 0.45 5.48
C LYS A 4 16.42 1.06 4.12
N PRO A 5 15.39 0.57 3.43
CA PRO A 5 14.84 1.29 2.28
C PRO A 5 14.48 2.72 2.72
N LEU A 6 14.85 3.71 1.91
CA LEU A 6 14.58 5.11 2.23
C LEU A 6 13.09 5.47 2.10
N THR A 7 12.33 4.73 1.28
CA THR A 7 10.90 4.95 1.00
C THR A 7 10.19 3.64 0.69
N PHE A 8 8.86 3.62 0.79
CA PHE A 8 8.02 2.48 0.41
C PHE A 8 8.22 2.10 -1.06
N LYS A 9 8.31 3.10 -1.94
CA LYS A 9 8.60 2.94 -3.38
C LYS A 9 9.93 2.23 -3.63
N ALA A 10 10.99 2.63 -2.94
CA ALA A 10 12.29 1.99 -3.07
C ALA A 10 12.26 0.53 -2.56
N TRP A 11 11.52 0.29 -1.46
CA TRP A 11 11.31 -1.06 -0.95
C TRP A 11 10.55 -1.94 -1.94
N MET A 12 9.47 -1.44 -2.54
CA MET A 12 8.72 -2.17 -3.57
C MET A 12 9.58 -2.51 -4.77
N LYS A 13 10.35 -1.57 -5.33
CA LYS A 13 11.26 -1.87 -6.45
C LYS A 13 12.28 -2.96 -6.10
N ALA A 14 12.74 -3.01 -4.86
CA ALA A 14 13.75 -3.99 -4.44
C ALA A 14 13.19 -5.39 -4.16
N ASN A 15 11.90 -5.51 -3.79
CA ASN A 15 11.32 -6.77 -3.31
C ASN A 15 10.18 -7.31 -4.19
N LEU A 16 9.54 -6.45 -5.00
CA LEU A 16 8.32 -6.73 -5.74
C LEU A 16 8.37 -6.27 -7.21
N SER A 17 9.56 -6.00 -7.77
CA SER A 17 9.71 -5.53 -9.16
C SER A 17 8.98 -6.40 -10.18
N ASP A 18 9.05 -7.71 -10.00
CA ASP A 18 8.47 -8.70 -10.93
C ASP A 18 6.95 -8.78 -10.84
N TYR A 19 6.35 -8.12 -9.84
CA TYR A 19 4.91 -8.16 -9.54
C TYR A 19 4.25 -6.78 -9.68
N LEU A 20 4.98 -5.72 -10.07
CA LEU A 20 4.41 -4.35 -10.10
C LEU A 20 3.19 -4.24 -11.02
N GLU A 21 3.27 -4.80 -12.22
CA GLU A 21 2.15 -4.80 -13.17
C GLU A 21 0.94 -5.59 -12.64
N ASP A 22 1.17 -6.74 -12.03
CA ASP A 22 0.11 -7.54 -11.42
C ASP A 22 -0.52 -6.84 -10.20
N ILE A 23 0.30 -6.18 -9.37
CA ILE A 23 -0.17 -5.41 -8.21
C ILE A 23 -1.03 -4.23 -8.69
N ALA A 24 -0.61 -3.51 -9.73
CA ALA A 24 -1.38 -2.41 -10.30
C ALA A 24 -2.73 -2.91 -10.85
N ASN A 25 -2.76 -4.04 -11.56
CA ASN A 25 -3.98 -4.53 -12.22
C ASN A 25 -4.94 -5.30 -11.31
N TYR A 26 -4.42 -6.04 -10.32
CA TYR A 26 -5.19 -7.00 -9.53
C TYR A 26 -5.23 -6.70 -8.03
N GLY A 27 -4.34 -5.82 -7.54
CA GLY A 27 -4.27 -5.42 -6.13
C GLY A 27 -4.20 -6.60 -5.16
N ALA A 28 -4.83 -6.45 -4.00
CA ALA A 28 -4.84 -7.45 -2.92
C ALA A 28 -5.44 -8.81 -3.30
N SER A 29 -6.12 -8.95 -4.44
CA SER A 29 -6.85 -10.16 -4.81
C SER A 29 -5.99 -11.34 -5.26
N ALA A 30 -4.75 -11.07 -5.70
CA ALA A 30 -3.87 -12.07 -6.30
C ALA A 30 -2.82 -12.70 -5.34
N GLY A 31 -2.63 -12.12 -4.15
CA GLY A 31 -1.73 -12.64 -3.11
C GLY A 31 -0.26 -12.77 -3.55
N PHE A 32 0.56 -11.75 -3.30
CA PHE A 32 1.97 -11.72 -3.73
C PHE A 32 2.95 -12.05 -2.60
N PRO A 33 4.15 -12.59 -2.92
CA PRO A 33 5.23 -12.77 -1.94
C PRO A 33 5.46 -11.51 -1.10
N TYR A 34 5.89 -11.65 0.16
CA TYR A 34 6.16 -10.54 1.10
C TYR A 34 4.97 -9.72 1.59
N ILE A 35 3.80 -9.78 0.93
CA ILE A 35 2.58 -9.06 1.34
C ILE A 35 1.34 -9.96 1.45
N THR A 36 1.54 -11.29 1.43
CA THR A 36 0.45 -12.28 1.55
C THR A 36 -0.09 -12.40 2.98
N TYR A 37 0.77 -12.29 3.99
CA TYR A 37 0.38 -12.55 5.38
C TYR A 37 0.29 -11.27 6.22
N TYR A 38 -0.67 -11.25 7.14
CA TYR A 38 -0.86 -10.12 8.05
C TYR A 38 0.37 -9.78 8.89
N ARG A 39 1.21 -10.77 9.20
CA ARG A 39 2.46 -10.53 9.90
C ARG A 39 3.41 -9.67 9.05
N ASP A 40 3.59 -10.04 7.79
CA ASP A 40 4.50 -9.35 6.88
C ASP A 40 4.02 -7.91 6.64
N THR A 41 2.73 -7.74 6.36
CA THR A 41 2.14 -6.41 6.18
C THR A 41 2.18 -5.57 7.45
N SER A 42 2.13 -6.17 8.65
CA SER A 42 2.30 -5.43 9.89
C SER A 42 3.72 -4.91 10.03
N GLU A 43 4.75 -5.73 9.74
CA GLU A 43 6.15 -5.30 9.80
C GLU A 43 6.47 -4.20 8.77
N ILE A 44 5.87 -4.28 7.57
CA ILE A 44 5.94 -3.24 6.54
C ILE A 44 5.26 -1.95 7.04
N TYR A 45 4.06 -2.05 7.58
CA TYR A 45 3.34 -0.89 8.12
C TYR A 45 4.15 -0.18 9.22
N GLU A 46 4.70 -0.91 10.19
CA GLU A 46 5.51 -0.29 11.25
C GLU A 46 6.74 0.44 10.69
N THR A 47 7.25 0.00 9.53
CA THR A 47 8.39 0.63 8.87
C THR A 47 8.01 1.91 8.12
N PHE A 48 6.83 1.95 7.48
CA PHE A 48 6.44 3.01 6.54
C PHE A 48 5.17 3.78 6.94
N SER A 49 4.62 3.57 8.14
CA SER A 49 3.34 4.15 8.57
C SER A 49 3.26 5.67 8.37
N THR A 50 4.31 6.42 8.68
CA THR A 50 4.35 7.86 8.44
C THR A 50 4.18 8.21 6.96
N GLU A 51 4.94 7.59 6.07
CA GLU A 51 4.85 7.80 4.62
C GLU A 51 3.46 7.41 4.08
N ILE A 52 2.90 6.31 4.59
CA ILE A 52 1.55 5.85 4.22
C ILE A 52 0.50 6.89 4.61
N TRP A 53 0.55 7.42 5.83
CA TRP A 53 -0.42 8.43 6.29
C TRP A 53 -0.26 9.78 5.61
N GLU A 54 0.99 10.22 5.36
CA GLU A 54 1.26 11.43 4.57
C GLU A 54 0.64 11.32 3.17
N GLN A 55 0.74 10.14 2.55
CA GLN A 55 0.16 9.93 1.22
C GLN A 55 -1.37 9.84 1.25
N LEU A 56 -1.94 9.21 2.28
CA LEU A 56 -3.40 9.18 2.48
C LEU A 56 -3.97 10.59 2.63
N ASP A 57 -3.31 11.46 3.41
CA ASP A 57 -3.75 12.83 3.60
C ASP A 57 -3.66 13.64 2.29
N GLN A 58 -2.60 13.46 1.51
CA GLN A 58 -2.48 14.06 0.17
C GLN A 58 -3.61 13.61 -0.75
N ASP A 59 -3.87 12.30 -0.83
CA ASP A 59 -4.90 11.74 -1.71
C ASP A 59 -6.31 12.19 -1.29
N VAL A 60 -6.55 12.34 0.01
CA VAL A 60 -7.81 12.90 0.53
C VAL A 60 -8.02 14.33 0.02
N GLU A 61 -6.98 15.17 0.08
CA GLU A 61 -7.06 16.55 -0.42
C GLU A 61 -7.24 16.59 -1.94
N GLU A 62 -6.46 15.80 -2.69
CA GLU A 62 -6.48 15.75 -4.15
C GLU A 62 -7.82 15.24 -4.71
N LEU A 63 -8.41 14.23 -4.07
CA LEU A 63 -9.67 13.60 -4.49
C LEU A 63 -10.91 14.29 -3.88
N GLY A 64 -10.72 15.26 -2.97
CA GLY A 64 -11.80 16.05 -2.38
C GLY A 64 -12.61 15.32 -1.31
N TYR A 65 -12.02 14.35 -0.61
CA TYR A 65 -12.64 13.65 0.51
C TYR A 65 -12.56 14.48 1.80
N LYS A 66 -13.43 14.18 2.77
CA LYS A 66 -13.44 14.89 4.06
C LYS A 66 -12.26 14.51 4.95
N ASN A 67 -11.86 13.24 4.92
CA ASN A 67 -10.75 12.66 5.69
C ASN A 67 -10.48 11.24 5.16
N VAL A 68 -9.42 10.60 5.67
CA VAL A 68 -9.01 9.25 5.26
C VAL A 68 -10.14 8.22 5.40
N PHE A 69 -10.92 8.23 6.49
CA PHE A 69 -12.00 7.26 6.68
C PHE A 69 -13.16 7.45 5.71
N ASP A 70 -13.38 8.67 5.22
CA ASP A 70 -14.35 8.96 4.16
C ASP A 70 -13.92 8.31 2.84
N MET A 71 -12.65 8.49 2.47
CA MET A 71 -12.06 7.85 1.30
C MET A 71 -12.09 6.31 1.38
N MET A 72 -11.71 5.74 2.54
CA MET A 72 -11.63 4.29 2.75
C MET A 72 -12.96 3.56 2.56
N GLN A 73 -14.11 4.22 2.74
CA GLN A 73 -15.43 3.63 2.52
C GLN A 73 -15.64 3.18 1.07
N HIS A 74 -14.87 3.73 0.13
CA HIS A 74 -14.96 3.39 -1.29
C HIS A 74 -14.07 2.21 -1.70
N TRP A 75 -13.26 1.68 -0.77
CA TRP A 75 -12.38 0.54 -1.05
C TRP A 75 -13.13 -0.78 -0.84
N GLY A 76 -13.20 -1.62 -1.89
CA GLY A 76 -13.86 -2.92 -1.80
C GLY A 76 -13.28 -3.84 -0.71
N SER A 77 -11.98 -3.72 -0.45
CA SER A 77 -11.23 -4.47 0.57
C SER A 77 -11.46 -3.98 2.01
N ALA A 78 -12.01 -2.77 2.22
CA ALA A 78 -12.28 -2.25 3.57
C ALA A 78 -13.26 -3.12 4.36
N ASN A 79 -14.15 -3.85 3.66
CA ASN A 79 -15.10 -4.79 4.27
C ASN A 79 -14.42 -5.96 5.01
N SER A 80 -13.14 -6.25 4.73
CA SER A 80 -12.37 -7.30 5.39
C SER A 80 -11.55 -6.81 6.60
N CYS A 81 -11.69 -5.53 6.98
CA CYS A 81 -10.99 -4.95 8.12
C CYS A 81 -11.73 -5.19 9.45
N HIS A 82 -11.26 -6.15 10.25
CA HIS A 82 -11.90 -6.57 11.52
C HIS A 82 -10.96 -6.55 12.74
N SER A 83 -9.72 -6.10 12.55
CA SER A 83 -8.66 -6.09 13.57
C SER A 83 -7.57 -5.07 13.22
N ASP A 84 -6.72 -4.74 14.19
CA ASP A 84 -5.51 -3.92 13.96
C ASP A 84 -4.64 -4.48 12.83
N ALA A 85 -4.40 -5.79 12.82
CA ALA A 85 -3.58 -6.45 11.80
C ALA A 85 -4.19 -6.34 10.39
N SER A 86 -5.51 -6.53 10.26
CA SER A 86 -6.20 -6.37 8.97
C SER A 86 -6.28 -4.91 8.53
N PHE A 87 -6.31 -3.95 9.47
CA PHE A 87 -6.27 -2.53 9.16
C PHE A 87 -4.90 -2.12 8.63
N LYS A 88 -3.81 -2.55 9.30
CA LYS A 88 -2.43 -2.33 8.81
C LYS A 88 -2.21 -2.93 7.43
N CYS A 89 -2.73 -4.15 7.21
CA CYS A 89 -2.71 -4.81 5.91
C CYS A 89 -3.41 -3.98 4.83
N LEU A 90 -4.62 -3.49 5.11
CA LEU A 90 -5.37 -2.64 4.19
C LEU A 90 -4.58 -1.39 3.79
N LEU A 91 -3.93 -0.72 4.74
CA LEU A 91 -3.14 0.48 4.48
C LEU A 91 -1.87 0.18 3.68
N VAL A 92 -1.23 -0.96 3.91
CA VAL A 92 -0.09 -1.42 3.10
C VAL A 92 -0.51 -1.70 1.66
N TRP A 93 -1.67 -2.34 1.46
CA TRP A 93 -2.19 -2.59 0.11
C TRP A 93 -2.57 -1.32 -0.62
N TYR A 94 -3.18 -0.34 0.05
CA TYR A 94 -3.40 0.98 -0.52
C TYR A 94 -2.10 1.58 -1.06
N MET A 95 -1.04 1.60 -0.24
CA MET A 95 0.24 2.19 -0.65
C MET A 95 0.91 1.37 -1.76
N ALA A 96 0.81 0.04 -1.71
CA ALA A 96 1.36 -0.85 -2.72
C ALA A 96 0.70 -0.67 -4.09
N GLU A 97 -0.63 -0.61 -4.13
CA GLU A 97 -1.38 -0.37 -5.36
C GLU A 97 -1.04 1.00 -5.93
N ARG A 98 -1.07 2.06 -5.11
CA ARG A 98 -0.71 3.42 -5.54
C ARG A 98 0.69 3.49 -6.15
N VAL A 99 1.69 2.95 -5.44
CA VAL A 99 3.08 2.94 -5.91
C VAL A 99 3.23 2.09 -7.17
N ALA A 100 2.55 0.96 -7.27
CA ALA A 100 2.57 0.14 -8.47
C ALA A 100 2.01 0.89 -9.68
N TYR A 101 0.86 1.57 -9.53
CA TYR A 101 0.32 2.45 -10.59
C TYR A 101 1.32 3.53 -10.99
N GLU A 102 1.89 4.25 -10.03
CA GLU A 102 2.89 5.28 -10.31
C GLU A 102 4.10 4.71 -11.07
N LEU A 103 4.55 3.50 -10.72
CA LEU A 103 5.71 2.89 -11.35
C LEU A 103 5.43 2.39 -12.76
N VAL A 104 4.25 1.81 -12.98
CA VAL A 104 3.85 1.30 -14.30
C VAL A 104 3.53 2.46 -15.26
N GLU A 105 2.83 3.51 -14.81
CA GLU A 105 2.52 4.67 -15.66
C GLU A 105 3.76 5.51 -16.01
N ASN A 106 4.78 5.57 -15.15
CA ASN A 106 6.02 6.31 -15.41
C ASN A 106 7.10 5.48 -16.16
N GLU A 107 6.80 4.25 -16.57
CA GLU A 107 7.67 3.41 -17.42
C GLU A 107 7.33 3.53 -18.93
N GLU A 108 6.35 4.36 -19.31
CA GLU A 108 6.06 4.80 -20.70
C GLU A 108 6.67 6.17 -21.06
#